data_AF-A0A8C9E4E6-F1
#
_entry.id   AF-A0A8C9E4E6-F1
#
_cell.length_a   1.000
_cell.length_b   1.000
_cell.length_c   1.000
_cell.angle_alpha   90.00
_cell.angle_beta   90.00
_cell.angle_gamma   90.00
#
_symmetry.space_group_name_H-M   'P 1'
#
loop_
_entity.id
_entity.type
_entity.pdbx_description
1 polymer ?
#
loop_
_entity_poly.entity_id
_entity_poly.type
_entity_poly.pdbx_seq_one_letter_code
_entity_poly.pdbx_strand_id
1 'polypeptide(L)'
;MGGELVPGLGALRRRKHLLEQERSLAGWALALAGIGIGLMVLHAEMLWFGGCLWAIHLFLVKCMISISTFSLLSLIVAFHAKEVQLFMTDNGLRDWRVALTGRQAAQIVLELAVCALHPAPVWRPPCAQISGSPQTAVTQSWPSFLGQAEALLSLAMLLRLYLVPRALLLRSGVLLNASYRSIGALNQVRFRHWFVAKLYMNTHPGRLLLCLTLGLWLTTAWVLSVAERQTVNATGHLSDTLWLIPITFLTIGYGDVVPGTTWGKIVCLCTGVMGVCCTALLVAVVARKLEFNKAEKHVHNFMMDIQYTKEMKESAARVLQESWMFYKHTRRKDSGAARRHQRRLLAAINRFRQVRLKHRKLREKVNSMVDISKMHMILCDLQLGLSTSHQALEKQIDALAGRLDTLTELLSAALGPRQLPEPSQEAT
;
A
#
# COMPACT_ATOMS: atom_id res chain seq x y z
N MET A 1 -31.45 -41.21 -7.40
CA MET A 1 -31.22 -39.76 -7.20
C MET A 1 -29.72 -39.48 -7.19
N GLY A 2 -29.08 -39.52 -8.36
CA GLY A 2 -27.69 -39.10 -8.54
C GLY A 2 -27.73 -37.71 -9.16
N GLY A 3 -27.62 -36.67 -8.34
CA GLY A 3 -27.55 -35.30 -8.84
C GLY A 3 -26.25 -35.11 -9.61
N GLU A 4 -26.35 -34.86 -10.92
CA GLU A 4 -25.23 -34.40 -11.72
C GLU A 4 -24.63 -33.15 -11.05
N LEU A 5 -23.38 -33.25 -10.63
CA LEU A 5 -22.61 -32.09 -10.19
C LEU A 5 -22.58 -31.09 -11.35
N VAL A 6 -23.21 -29.93 -11.16
CA VAL A 6 -23.12 -28.78 -12.07
C VAL A 6 -21.64 -28.60 -12.47
N PRO A 7 -21.29 -28.72 -13.76
CA PRO A 7 -19.90 -28.89 -14.21
C PRO A 7 -18.95 -27.73 -13.82
N GLY A 8 -19.47 -26.56 -13.48
CA GLY A 8 -18.68 -25.40 -13.03
C GLY A 8 -18.29 -25.40 -11.55
N LEU A 9 -19.07 -26.03 -10.66
CA LEU A 9 -18.83 -25.98 -9.20
C LEU A 9 -17.61 -26.83 -8.78
N GLY A 10 -17.35 -27.93 -9.50
CA GLY A 10 -16.17 -28.77 -9.28
C GLY A 10 -14.87 -28.04 -9.59
N ALA A 11 -14.82 -27.28 -10.68
CA ALA A 11 -13.65 -26.48 -11.07
C ALA A 11 -13.34 -25.37 -10.05
N LEU A 12 -14.37 -24.69 -9.52
CA LEU A 12 -14.21 -23.67 -8.49
C LEU A 12 -13.67 -24.24 -7.17
N ARG A 13 -14.16 -25.41 -6.74
CA ARG A 13 -13.66 -26.09 -5.54
C ARG A 13 -12.19 -26.52 -5.73
N ARG A 14 -11.87 -27.14 -6.87
CA ARG A 14 -10.50 -27.56 -7.21
C ARG A 14 -9.55 -26.36 -7.24
N ARG A 15 -9.99 -25.25 -7.83
CA ARG A 15 -9.25 -23.99 -7.87
C ARG A 15 -8.91 -23.45 -6.48
N LYS A 16 -9.90 -23.38 -5.58
CA LYS A 16 -9.66 -22.91 -4.20
C LYS A 16 -8.61 -23.77 -3.50
N HIS A 17 -8.71 -25.10 -3.66
CA HIS A 17 -7.75 -26.04 -3.10
C HIS A 17 -6.33 -25.85 -3.67
N LEU A 18 -6.19 -25.63 -4.98
CA LEU A 18 -4.89 -25.34 -5.61
C LEU A 18 -4.26 -24.05 -5.07
N LEU A 19 -5.04 -22.97 -4.88
CA LEU A 19 -4.55 -21.72 -4.30
C LEU A 19 -4.09 -21.88 -2.84
N GLU A 20 -4.77 -22.71 -2.05
CA GLU A 20 -4.35 -23.06 -0.68
C GLU A 20 -3.04 -23.84 -0.68
N GLN A 21 -2.87 -24.77 -1.62
CA GLN A 21 -1.61 -25.50 -1.81
C GLN A 21 -0.46 -24.55 -2.22
N GLU A 22 -0.69 -23.63 -3.17
CA GLU A 22 0.29 -22.61 -3.57
C GLU A 22 0.69 -21.71 -2.40
N ARG A 23 -0.27 -21.30 -1.57
CA ARG A 23 -0.01 -20.53 -0.35
C ARG A 23 0.90 -21.29 0.61
N SER A 24 0.63 -22.59 0.82
CA SER A 24 1.46 -23.43 1.69
C SER A 24 2.88 -23.58 1.11
N LEU A 25 3.00 -23.92 -0.17
CA LEU A 25 4.28 -24.07 -0.87
C LEU A 25 5.12 -22.78 -0.83
N ALA A 26 4.51 -21.62 -1.08
CA ALA A 26 5.20 -20.34 -1.00
C ALA A 26 5.68 -20.01 0.42
N GLY A 27 4.92 -20.39 1.44
CA GLY A 27 5.32 -20.25 2.85
C GLY A 27 6.53 -21.11 3.20
N TRP A 28 6.51 -22.40 2.82
CA TRP A 28 7.64 -23.32 3.03
C TRP A 28 8.88 -22.93 2.23
N ALA A 29 8.72 -22.49 0.98
CA ALA A 29 9.82 -21.99 0.17
C ALA A 29 10.49 -20.77 0.81
N LEU A 30 9.71 -19.82 1.33
CA LEU A 30 10.26 -18.67 2.04
C LEU A 30 10.99 -19.08 3.33
N ALA A 31 10.43 -20.02 4.09
CA ALA A 31 11.06 -20.53 5.31
C ALA A 31 12.41 -21.22 5.02
N LEU A 32 12.47 -22.11 4.02
CA LEU A 32 13.71 -22.76 3.61
C LEU A 32 14.74 -21.79 3.04
N ALA A 33 14.32 -20.79 2.27
CA ALA A 33 15.21 -19.74 1.80
C ALA A 33 15.81 -18.94 2.97
N GLY A 34 14.99 -18.61 3.97
CA GLY A 34 15.42 -17.94 5.20
C GLY A 34 16.40 -18.78 6.01
N ILE A 35 16.13 -20.07 6.20
CA ILE A 35 17.06 -21.01 6.85
C ILE A 35 18.38 -21.08 6.09
N GLY A 36 18.35 -21.18 4.76
CA GLY A 36 19.56 -21.20 3.93
C GLY A 36 20.40 -19.93 4.06
N ILE A 37 19.77 -18.74 4.11
CA ILE A 37 20.47 -17.47 4.35
C ILE A 37 21.04 -17.43 5.77
N GLY A 38 20.28 -17.86 6.78
CA GLY A 38 20.74 -17.90 8.17
C GLY A 38 21.94 -18.85 8.37
N LEU A 39 21.90 -20.04 7.77
CA LEU A 39 23.02 -20.98 7.78
C LEU A 39 24.23 -20.44 7.02
N MET A 40 24.02 -19.69 5.94
CA MET A 40 25.10 -19.03 5.20
C MET A 40 25.79 -17.95 6.05
N VAL A 41 25.02 -17.11 6.75
CA VAL A 41 25.56 -16.12 7.70
C VAL A 41 26.33 -16.83 8.81
N LEU A 42 25.74 -17.88 9.39
CA LEU A 42 26.39 -18.69 10.44
C LEU A 42 27.71 -19.28 9.95
N HIS A 43 27.75 -19.85 8.74
CA HIS A 43 28.98 -20.37 8.15
C HIS A 43 30.05 -19.29 7.99
N ALA A 44 29.68 -18.10 7.51
CA ALA A 44 30.62 -16.99 7.34
C ALA A 44 31.22 -16.51 8.67
N GLU A 45 30.41 -16.42 9.73
CA GLU A 45 30.90 -16.05 11.06
C GLU A 45 31.72 -17.16 11.72
N MET A 46 31.28 -18.42 11.62
CA MET A 46 32.01 -19.56 12.17
C MET A 46 33.40 -19.72 11.53
N LEU A 47 33.51 -19.48 10.21
CA LEU A 47 34.80 -19.53 9.51
C LEU A 47 35.74 -18.44 10.04
N TRP A 48 35.22 -17.26 10.31
CA TRP A 48 35.98 -16.12 10.80
C TRP A 48 36.49 -16.32 12.24
N PHE A 49 35.64 -16.80 13.15
CA PHE A 49 36.02 -16.98 14.57
C PHE A 49 36.74 -18.31 14.86
N GLY A 50 36.32 -19.40 14.21
CA GLY A 50 36.80 -20.76 14.52
C GLY A 50 37.99 -21.22 13.70
N GLY A 51 38.27 -20.56 12.58
CA GLY A 51 39.33 -20.95 11.65
C GLY A 51 39.26 -22.43 11.29
N CYS A 52 40.41 -23.10 11.32
CA CYS A 52 40.49 -24.51 10.91
C CYS A 52 40.08 -25.53 11.99
N LEU A 53 40.01 -25.12 13.26
CA LEU A 53 39.69 -26.04 14.37
C LEU A 53 38.27 -26.61 14.23
N TRP A 54 37.37 -25.88 13.55
CA TRP A 54 35.97 -26.22 13.35
C TRP A 54 35.67 -26.74 11.94
N ALA A 55 36.67 -27.28 11.22
CA ALA A 55 36.52 -27.75 9.84
C ALA A 55 35.34 -28.73 9.64
N ILE A 56 35.12 -29.63 10.59
CA ILE A 56 34.00 -30.60 10.56
C ILE A 56 32.65 -29.87 10.62
N HIS A 57 32.53 -28.87 11.50
CA HIS A 57 31.30 -28.08 11.63
C HIS A 57 31.04 -27.22 10.41
N LEU A 58 32.08 -26.61 9.82
CA LEU A 58 31.98 -25.83 8.59
C LEU A 58 31.49 -26.69 7.41
N PHE A 59 32.05 -27.91 7.28
CA PHE A 59 31.60 -28.87 6.27
C PHE A 59 30.14 -29.28 6.50
N LEU A 60 29.75 -29.59 7.74
CA LEU A 60 28.38 -29.95 8.09
C LEU A 60 27.39 -28.82 7.75
N VAL A 61 27.72 -27.56 8.07
CA VAL A 61 26.87 -26.41 7.72
C VAL A 61 26.75 -26.25 6.20
N LYS A 62 27.82 -26.41 5.42
CA LYS A 62 27.74 -26.40 3.93
C LYS A 62 26.85 -27.51 3.38
N CYS A 63 26.89 -28.71 3.96
CA CYS A 63 25.98 -29.80 3.61
C CYS A 63 24.52 -29.44 3.93
N MET A 64 24.25 -28.84 5.09
CA MET A 64 22.91 -28.38 5.46
C MET A 64 22.39 -27.27 4.52
N ILE A 65 23.26 -26.34 4.10
CA ILE A 65 22.93 -25.35 3.07
C ILE A 65 22.54 -26.07 1.76
N SER A 66 23.32 -27.07 1.33
CA SER A 66 23.03 -27.81 0.09
C SER A 66 21.72 -28.60 0.16
N ILE A 67 21.42 -29.23 1.29
CA ILE A 67 20.15 -29.94 1.50
C ILE A 67 18.96 -28.96 1.50
N SER A 68 19.09 -27.82 2.18
CA SER A 68 18.03 -26.81 2.23
C SER A 68 17.77 -26.20 0.84
N THR A 69 18.80 -26.04 0.02
CA THR A 69 18.68 -25.49 -1.34
C THR A 69 18.07 -26.48 -2.31
N PHE A 70 18.46 -27.75 -2.26
CA PHE A 70 17.80 -28.80 -3.05
C PHE A 70 16.30 -28.91 -2.70
N SER A 71 15.98 -28.83 -1.41
CA SER A 71 14.58 -28.81 -0.93
C SER A 71 13.83 -27.58 -1.44
N LEU A 72 14.46 -26.39 -1.41
CA LEU A 72 13.89 -25.15 -1.96
C LEU A 72 13.62 -25.28 -3.48
N LEU A 73 14.58 -25.80 -4.25
CA LEU A 73 14.41 -26.01 -5.70
C LEU A 73 13.24 -26.94 -5.99
N SER A 74 13.10 -28.03 -5.22
CA SER A 74 11.96 -28.95 -5.33
C SER A 74 10.62 -28.25 -5.05
N LEU A 75 10.56 -27.38 -4.05
CA LEU A 75 9.35 -26.59 -3.76
C LEU A 75 9.03 -25.58 -4.87
N ILE A 76 10.04 -24.97 -5.50
CA ILE A 76 9.82 -24.02 -6.63
C ILE A 76 9.24 -24.77 -7.84
N VAL A 77 9.76 -25.96 -8.16
CA VAL A 77 9.18 -26.80 -9.22
C VAL A 77 7.75 -27.20 -8.87
N ALA A 78 7.50 -27.63 -7.62
CA ALA A 78 6.15 -27.96 -7.17
C ALA A 78 5.19 -26.75 -7.25
N PHE A 79 5.65 -25.55 -6.93
CA PHE A 79 4.88 -24.32 -7.04
C PHE A 79 4.47 -24.04 -8.51
N HIS A 80 5.42 -24.07 -9.44
CA HIS A 80 5.14 -23.86 -10.87
C HIS A 80 4.26 -24.95 -11.46
N ALA A 81 4.39 -26.20 -11.01
CA ALA A 81 3.48 -27.27 -11.39
C ALA A 81 2.03 -26.98 -10.96
N LYS A 82 1.83 -26.38 -9.77
CA LYS A 82 0.51 -25.96 -9.30
C LYS A 82 -0.05 -24.76 -10.07
N GLU A 83 0.81 -23.80 -10.43
CA GLU A 83 0.41 -22.66 -11.25
C GLU A 83 -0.07 -23.09 -12.65
N VAL A 84 0.62 -24.04 -13.28
CA VAL A 84 0.18 -24.63 -14.55
C VAL A 84 -1.14 -25.41 -14.38
N GLN A 85 -1.30 -26.19 -13.30
CA GLN A 85 -2.57 -26.88 -13.00
C GLN A 85 -3.72 -25.90 -12.77
N LEU A 86 -3.46 -24.76 -12.14
CA LEU A 86 -4.42 -23.69 -11.93
C LEU A 86 -4.84 -23.07 -13.26
N PHE A 87 -3.89 -22.75 -14.13
CA PHE A 87 -4.16 -22.23 -15.47
C PHE A 87 -4.95 -23.20 -16.35
N MET A 88 -4.65 -24.50 -16.27
CA MET A 88 -5.42 -25.54 -16.94
C MET A 88 -6.86 -25.61 -16.43
N THR A 89 -7.05 -25.50 -15.10
CA THR A 89 -8.39 -25.53 -14.48
C THR A 89 -9.22 -24.30 -14.84
N ASP A 90 -8.60 -23.12 -14.92
CA ASP A 90 -9.27 -21.86 -15.28
C ASP A 90 -9.71 -21.83 -16.76
N ASN A 91 -8.98 -22.50 -17.66
CA ASN A 91 -9.28 -22.53 -19.10
C ASN A 91 -9.87 -23.86 -19.62
N GLY A 92 -10.09 -24.85 -18.75
CA GLY A 92 -10.62 -26.16 -19.14
C GLY A 92 -9.69 -27.01 -20.01
N LEU A 93 -8.37 -26.76 -19.96
CA LEU A 93 -7.37 -27.47 -20.76
C LEU A 93 -7.06 -28.86 -20.16
N ARG A 94 -6.87 -29.88 -21.01
CA ARG A 94 -6.46 -31.23 -20.61
C ARG A 94 -4.95 -31.48 -20.78
N ASP A 95 -4.33 -30.82 -21.76
CA ASP A 95 -2.91 -30.97 -22.08
C ASP A 95 -2.06 -29.86 -21.45
N TRP A 96 -1.13 -30.23 -20.58
CA TRP A 96 -0.24 -29.28 -19.91
C TRP A 96 0.73 -28.57 -20.88
N ARG A 97 1.03 -29.22 -22.02
CA ARG A 97 1.93 -28.68 -23.05
C ARG A 97 1.38 -27.40 -23.68
N VAL A 98 0.05 -27.28 -23.76
CA VAL A 98 -0.63 -26.08 -24.27
C VAL A 98 -0.65 -24.97 -23.21
N ALA A 99 -0.70 -25.35 -21.93
CA ALA A 99 -0.68 -24.41 -20.83
C ALA A 99 0.71 -23.76 -20.59
N LEU A 100 1.80 -24.47 -20.90
CA LEU A 100 3.15 -23.99 -20.65
C LEU A 100 3.67 -23.09 -21.79
N THR A 101 3.84 -21.79 -21.50
CA THR A 101 4.40 -20.83 -22.47
C THR A 101 5.93 -20.82 -22.44
N GLY A 102 6.60 -20.63 -23.57
CA GLY A 102 8.08 -20.56 -23.65
C GLY A 102 8.69 -19.49 -22.74
N ARG A 103 8.05 -18.32 -22.62
CA ARG A 103 8.45 -17.26 -21.67
C ARG A 103 8.37 -17.73 -20.21
N GLN A 104 7.33 -18.49 -19.85
CA GLN A 104 7.17 -19.02 -18.50
C GLN A 104 8.23 -20.08 -18.20
N ALA A 105 8.52 -20.96 -19.16
CA ALA A 105 9.61 -21.93 -19.03
C ALA A 105 10.97 -21.24 -18.81
N ALA A 106 11.28 -20.18 -19.58
CA ALA A 106 12.49 -19.39 -19.37
C ALA A 106 12.55 -18.73 -17.98
N GLN A 107 11.41 -18.24 -17.48
CA GLN A 107 11.31 -17.69 -16.13
C GLN A 107 11.54 -18.76 -15.05
N ILE A 108 11.02 -19.97 -15.23
CA ILE A 108 11.24 -21.10 -14.31
C ILE A 108 12.73 -21.46 -14.27
N VAL A 109 13.39 -21.56 -15.42
CA VAL A 109 14.83 -21.87 -15.50
C VAL A 109 15.66 -20.79 -14.81
N LEU A 110 15.36 -19.51 -15.07
CA LEU A 110 16.04 -18.40 -14.42
C LEU A 110 15.85 -18.43 -12.89
N GLU A 111 14.62 -18.70 -12.45
CA GLU A 111 14.28 -18.78 -11.03
C GLU A 111 15.04 -19.90 -10.32
N LEU A 112 15.09 -21.09 -10.94
CA LEU A 112 15.86 -22.22 -10.45
C LEU A 112 17.36 -21.91 -10.44
N ALA A 113 17.90 -21.24 -11.46
CA ALA A 113 19.29 -20.84 -11.52
C ALA A 113 19.67 -19.90 -10.36
N VAL A 114 18.86 -18.85 -10.12
CA VAL A 114 19.08 -17.90 -9.01
C VAL A 114 19.02 -18.61 -7.65
N CYS A 115 18.06 -19.52 -7.47
CA CYS A 115 17.95 -20.28 -6.22
C CYS A 115 18.99 -21.38 -6.05
N ALA A 116 19.59 -21.88 -7.14
CA ALA A 116 20.64 -22.90 -7.10
C ALA A 116 22.01 -22.35 -6.67
N LEU A 117 22.23 -21.04 -6.76
CA LEU A 117 23.47 -20.41 -6.28
C LEU A 117 23.60 -20.58 -4.76
N HIS A 118 24.58 -21.38 -4.33
CA HIS A 118 24.95 -21.58 -2.93
C HIS A 118 26.38 -22.11 -2.81
N PRO A 119 27.10 -21.83 -1.69
CA PRO A 119 28.43 -22.37 -1.46
C PRO A 119 28.37 -23.89 -1.21
N ALA A 120 28.57 -24.67 -2.28
CA ALA A 120 28.57 -26.13 -2.23
C ALA A 120 29.77 -26.68 -1.42
N PRO A 121 29.61 -27.81 -0.73
CA PRO A 121 30.67 -28.46 0.03
C PRO A 121 31.68 -29.10 -0.93
N VAL A 122 32.69 -28.34 -1.33
CA VAL A 122 33.90 -28.92 -1.93
C VAL A 122 34.76 -29.43 -0.78
N TRP A 123 35.05 -30.73 -0.78
CA TRP A 123 35.92 -31.34 0.23
C TRP A 123 37.30 -30.69 0.19
N ARG A 124 37.69 -30.03 1.28
CA ARG A 124 39.05 -29.57 1.51
C ARG A 124 39.67 -30.50 2.57
N PRO A 125 40.90 -31.03 2.34
CA PRO A 125 41.55 -31.93 3.30
C PRO A 125 41.68 -31.23 4.66
N PRO A 126 41.59 -31.91 5.82
CA PRO A 126 41.74 -31.27 7.14
C PRO A 126 43.11 -30.61 7.32
N CYS A 127 43.21 -29.58 8.18
CA CYS A 127 44.50 -29.00 8.55
C CYS A 127 45.49 -30.07 9.00
N ALA A 128 46.52 -30.35 8.18
CA ALA A 128 47.69 -31.06 8.65
C ALA A 128 48.56 -30.06 9.43
N GLN A 129 48.52 -30.11 10.76
CA GLN A 129 49.58 -29.55 11.58
C GLN A 129 50.81 -30.46 11.41
N ILE A 130 51.77 -30.05 10.58
CA ILE A 130 53.06 -30.73 10.50
C ILE A 130 53.85 -30.32 11.76
N SER A 131 53.85 -31.20 12.76
CA SER A 131 54.89 -31.21 13.79
C SER A 131 56.12 -31.92 13.23
N GLY A 132 57.19 -31.15 12.95
CA GLY A 132 58.55 -31.70 12.81
C GLY A 132 59.30 -31.40 11.52
N SER A 133 60.32 -30.54 11.66
CA SER A 133 61.49 -30.30 10.78
C SER A 133 61.35 -29.41 9.53
N PRO A 134 62.37 -28.56 9.24
CA PRO A 134 62.33 -27.60 8.15
C PRO A 134 62.97 -28.19 6.90
N GLN A 135 62.23 -28.29 5.80
CA GLN A 135 62.72 -27.99 4.44
C GLN A 135 61.59 -28.16 3.42
N THR A 136 61.33 -27.06 2.68
CA THR A 136 60.60 -27.00 1.41
C THR A 136 59.23 -27.71 1.36
N ALA A 137 58.29 -27.26 2.20
CA ALA A 137 56.88 -27.50 1.98
C ALA A 137 56.20 -26.16 1.68
N VAL A 138 55.54 -26.06 0.53
CA VAL A 138 54.66 -24.93 0.17
C VAL A 138 53.67 -24.75 1.32
N THR A 139 53.82 -23.68 2.07
CA THR A 139 52.91 -23.26 3.14
C THR A 139 51.58 -22.85 2.54
N GLN A 140 50.68 -23.82 2.31
CA GLN A 140 49.26 -23.51 2.16
C GLN A 140 48.72 -23.12 3.54
N SER A 141 48.85 -21.84 3.88
CA SER A 141 48.13 -21.24 4.99
C SER A 141 46.64 -21.41 4.72
N TRP A 142 45.94 -21.99 5.69
CA TRP A 142 44.49 -22.08 5.61
C TRP A 142 43.91 -20.68 5.49
N PRO A 143 43.07 -20.41 4.47
CA PRO A 143 42.53 -19.09 4.31
C PRO A 143 41.59 -18.82 5.49
N SER A 144 41.96 -17.83 6.30
CA SER A 144 41.10 -17.24 7.35
C SER A 144 39.86 -16.53 6.75
N PHE A 145 39.72 -16.53 5.42
CA PHE A 145 38.67 -15.84 4.69
C PHE A 145 38.05 -16.70 3.57
N LEU A 146 36.78 -16.42 3.24
CA LEU A 146 36.08 -17.01 2.10
C LEU A 146 36.83 -16.73 0.79
N GLY A 147 37.04 -17.73 -0.06
CA GLY A 147 37.56 -17.45 -1.41
C GLY A 147 36.63 -16.47 -2.15
N GLN A 148 37.18 -15.61 -3.01
CA GLN A 148 36.41 -14.58 -3.73
C GLN A 148 35.15 -15.14 -4.41
N ALA A 149 35.25 -16.33 -5.01
CA ALA A 149 34.11 -17.02 -5.60
C ALA A 149 33.07 -17.49 -4.56
N GLU A 150 33.50 -18.03 -3.41
CA GLU A 150 32.60 -18.47 -2.35
C GLU A 150 31.89 -17.29 -1.66
N ALA A 151 32.57 -16.15 -1.54
CA ALA A 151 31.98 -14.91 -1.02
C ALA A 151 30.92 -14.32 -1.96
N LEU A 152 31.16 -14.32 -3.26
CA LEU A 152 30.15 -13.90 -4.24
C LEU A 152 28.94 -14.85 -4.24
N LEU A 153 29.19 -16.16 -4.14
CA LEU A 153 28.14 -17.17 -4.12
C LEU A 153 27.33 -17.14 -2.81
N SER A 154 27.95 -16.81 -1.68
CA SER A 154 27.25 -16.60 -0.42
C SER A 154 26.41 -15.33 -0.43
N LEU A 155 26.92 -14.22 -1.00
CA LEU A 155 26.14 -12.99 -1.20
C LEU A 155 24.98 -13.19 -2.19
N ALA A 156 25.16 -14.00 -3.24
CA ALA A 156 24.11 -14.33 -4.20
C ALA A 156 22.89 -15.01 -3.55
N MET A 157 23.05 -15.63 -2.37
CA MET A 157 21.94 -16.20 -1.59
C MET A 157 20.89 -15.13 -1.20
N LEU A 158 21.29 -13.86 -1.07
CA LEU A 158 20.37 -12.75 -0.76
C LEU A 158 19.42 -12.44 -1.91
N LEU A 159 19.73 -12.84 -3.15
CA LEU A 159 18.82 -12.69 -4.29
C LEU A 159 17.49 -13.43 -4.04
N ARG A 160 17.49 -14.48 -3.22
CA ARG A 160 16.30 -15.26 -2.84
C ARG A 160 15.23 -14.45 -2.11
N LEU A 161 15.53 -13.22 -1.68
CA LEU A 161 14.54 -12.29 -1.11
C LEU A 161 13.40 -11.94 -2.09
N TYR A 162 13.53 -12.22 -3.39
CA TYR A 162 12.41 -12.10 -4.35
C TYR A 162 11.20 -12.98 -3.99
N LEU A 163 11.39 -14.04 -3.18
CA LEU A 163 10.32 -14.91 -2.68
C LEU A 163 9.41 -14.19 -1.67
N VAL A 164 9.88 -13.12 -1.01
CA VAL A 164 9.13 -12.39 0.01
C VAL A 164 7.86 -11.72 -0.58
N PRO A 165 7.92 -10.90 -1.65
CA PRO A 165 6.73 -10.35 -2.29
C PRO A 165 5.73 -11.40 -2.78
N ARG A 166 6.20 -12.56 -3.22
CA ARG A 166 5.35 -13.68 -3.66
C ARG A 166 4.57 -14.28 -2.49
N ALA A 167 5.28 -14.62 -1.41
CA ALA A 167 4.67 -15.16 -0.19
C ALA A 167 3.70 -14.15 0.45
N LEU A 168 4.05 -12.86 0.45
CA LEU A 168 3.18 -11.79 0.96
C LEU A 168 1.88 -11.69 0.17
N LEU A 169 1.96 -11.72 -1.16
CA LEU A 169 0.79 -11.68 -2.04
C LEU A 169 -0.16 -12.86 -1.77
N LEU A 170 0.36 -14.09 -1.72
CA LEU A 170 -0.44 -15.30 -1.50
C LEU A 170 -1.01 -15.40 -0.07
N ARG A 171 -0.31 -14.83 0.92
CA ARG A 171 -0.77 -14.81 2.32
C ARG A 171 -1.79 -13.70 2.61
N SER A 172 -1.79 -12.61 1.85
CA SER A 172 -2.67 -11.45 2.07
C SER A 172 -4.18 -11.74 1.90
N GLY A 173 -4.57 -12.96 1.49
CA GLY A 173 -5.97 -13.39 1.36
C GLY A 173 -6.73 -12.74 0.21
N VAL A 174 -6.19 -11.65 -0.38
CA VAL A 174 -6.82 -10.89 -1.46
C VAL A 174 -7.07 -11.73 -2.72
N LEU A 175 -6.15 -12.65 -3.04
CA LEU A 175 -6.28 -13.58 -4.16
C LEU A 175 -7.19 -14.78 -3.86
N LEU A 176 -7.38 -15.10 -2.59
CA LEU A 176 -8.05 -16.34 -2.16
C LEU A 176 -9.56 -16.12 -1.98
N ASN A 177 -9.98 -14.90 -1.62
CA ASN A 177 -11.39 -14.58 -1.42
C ASN A 177 -12.12 -14.31 -2.74
N ALA A 178 -13.18 -15.09 -3.00
CA ALA A 178 -14.02 -14.93 -4.19
C ALA A 178 -14.67 -13.54 -4.27
N SER A 179 -15.08 -12.96 -3.14
CA SER A 179 -15.71 -11.63 -3.08
C SER A 179 -14.78 -10.52 -3.57
N TYR A 180 -13.52 -10.52 -3.13
CA TYR A 180 -12.54 -9.54 -3.61
C TYR A 180 -12.28 -9.71 -5.10
N ARG A 181 -12.23 -10.96 -5.59
CA ARG A 181 -12.04 -11.23 -7.00
C ARG A 181 -13.20 -10.78 -7.88
N SER A 182 -14.43 -10.94 -7.42
CA SER A 182 -15.61 -10.42 -8.12
C SER A 182 -15.57 -8.89 -8.21
N ILE A 183 -15.33 -8.21 -7.08
CA ILE A 183 -15.19 -6.75 -7.04
C ILE A 183 -14.02 -6.26 -7.90
N GLY A 184 -12.91 -7.00 -7.91
CA GLY A 184 -11.76 -6.72 -8.76
C GLY A 184 -12.06 -6.86 -10.25
N ALA A 185 -12.80 -7.91 -10.64
CA ALA A 185 -13.23 -8.10 -12.03
C ALA A 185 -14.21 -7.01 -12.48
N LEU A 186 -15.18 -6.65 -11.63
CA LEU A 186 -16.14 -5.56 -11.90
C LEU A 186 -15.44 -4.22 -12.11
N ASN A 187 -14.40 -3.93 -11.33
CA ASN A 187 -13.61 -2.70 -11.44
C ASN A 187 -12.40 -2.82 -12.38
N GLN A 188 -12.24 -3.94 -13.10
CA GLN A 188 -11.09 -4.22 -13.97
C GLN A 188 -9.71 -4.08 -13.27
N VAL A 189 -9.65 -4.32 -11.96
CA VAL A 189 -8.43 -4.28 -11.16
C VAL A 189 -7.79 -5.67 -11.12
N ARG A 190 -6.61 -5.80 -11.73
CA ARG A 190 -5.79 -7.01 -11.62
C ARG A 190 -4.96 -6.98 -10.32
N PHE A 191 -5.18 -7.96 -9.45
CA PHE A 191 -4.41 -8.12 -8.20
C PHE A 191 -2.95 -8.47 -8.50
N ARG A 192 -2.08 -7.46 -8.51
CA ARG A 192 -0.62 -7.58 -8.69
C ARG A 192 0.13 -7.28 -7.39
N HIS A 193 1.43 -7.59 -7.33
CA HIS A 193 2.29 -7.29 -6.18
C HIS A 193 2.24 -5.81 -5.74
N TRP A 194 2.17 -4.88 -6.71
CA TRP A 194 2.08 -3.44 -6.44
C TRP A 194 0.79 -3.03 -5.72
N PHE A 195 -0.33 -3.71 -6.01
CA PHE A 195 -1.59 -3.47 -5.32
C PHE A 195 -1.48 -3.86 -3.84
N VAL A 196 -0.89 -5.02 -3.57
CA VAL A 196 -0.67 -5.49 -2.19
C VAL A 196 0.34 -4.62 -1.44
N ALA A 197 1.40 -4.17 -2.10
CA ALA A 197 2.34 -3.21 -1.53
C ALA A 197 1.63 -1.90 -1.12
N LYS A 198 0.80 -1.34 -2.01
CA LYS A 198 -0.03 -0.16 -1.70
C LYS A 198 -1.02 -0.42 -0.56
N LEU A 199 -1.64 -1.59 -0.53
CA LEU A 199 -2.58 -1.99 0.52
C LEU A 199 -1.89 -1.98 1.89
N TYR A 200 -0.75 -2.65 2.05
CA TYR A 200 0.00 -2.68 3.31
C TYR A 200 0.56 -1.30 3.70
N MET A 201 1.03 -0.51 2.72
CA MET A 201 1.53 0.84 2.98
C MET A 201 0.42 1.78 3.49
N ASN A 202 -0.83 1.59 3.05
CA ASN A 202 -1.94 2.42 3.50
C ASN A 202 -2.55 1.95 4.83
N THR A 203 -2.59 0.63 5.09
CA THR A 203 -3.17 0.08 6.33
C THR A 203 -2.23 0.17 7.52
N HIS A 204 -0.96 -0.23 7.36
CA HIS A 204 0.03 -0.28 8.44
C HIS A 204 1.38 0.32 8.01
N PRO A 205 1.44 1.62 7.64
CA PRO A 205 2.65 2.25 7.12
C PRO A 205 3.84 2.19 8.09
N GLY A 206 3.61 2.47 9.38
CA GLY A 206 4.68 2.55 10.38
C GLY A 206 5.36 1.20 10.62
N ARG A 207 4.58 0.13 10.76
CA ARG A 207 5.14 -1.23 10.95
C ARG A 207 5.93 -1.68 9.73
N LEU A 208 5.39 -1.47 8.52
CA LEU A 208 6.05 -1.84 7.28
C LEU A 208 7.37 -1.09 7.11
N LEU A 209 7.36 0.24 7.28
CA LEU A 209 8.54 1.07 7.10
C LEU A 209 9.61 0.74 8.15
N LEU A 210 9.23 0.57 9.42
CA LEU A 210 10.16 0.21 10.49
C LEU A 210 10.83 -1.15 10.25
N CYS A 211 10.03 -2.18 9.91
CA CYS A 211 10.59 -3.50 9.60
C CYS A 211 11.49 -3.46 8.36
N LEU A 212 11.12 -2.68 7.34
CA LEU A 212 11.94 -2.52 6.14
C LEU A 212 13.27 -1.83 6.46
N THR A 213 13.27 -0.71 7.18
CA THR A 213 14.52 0.02 7.50
C THR A 213 15.44 -0.80 8.40
N LEU A 214 14.92 -1.42 9.46
CA LEU A 214 15.74 -2.25 10.36
C LEU A 214 16.30 -3.49 9.63
N GLY A 215 15.48 -4.14 8.79
CA GLY A 215 15.93 -5.26 7.97
C GLY A 215 17.00 -4.86 6.97
N LEU A 216 16.84 -3.70 6.30
CA LEU A 216 17.84 -3.15 5.39
C LEU A 216 19.14 -2.81 6.11
N TRP A 217 19.08 -2.19 7.29
CA TRP A 217 20.27 -1.86 8.08
C TRP A 217 21.05 -3.11 8.46
N LEU A 218 20.38 -4.13 9.01
CA LEU A 218 21.03 -5.36 9.44
C LEU A 218 21.64 -6.13 8.26
N THR A 219 20.90 -6.23 7.14
CA THR A 219 21.37 -6.95 5.94
C THR A 219 22.53 -6.23 5.27
N THR A 220 22.43 -4.92 5.06
CA THR A 220 23.51 -4.14 4.41
C THR A 220 24.73 -3.99 5.31
N ALA A 221 24.58 -3.90 6.64
CA ALA A 221 25.70 -3.91 7.58
C ALA A 221 26.46 -5.23 7.52
N TRP A 222 25.75 -6.35 7.52
CA TRP A 222 26.39 -7.66 7.39
C TRP A 222 27.11 -7.79 6.03
N VAL A 223 26.47 -7.40 4.92
CA VAL A 223 27.09 -7.42 3.58
C VAL A 223 28.35 -6.54 3.52
N LEU A 224 28.29 -5.33 4.10
CA LEU A 224 29.43 -4.42 4.17
C LEU A 224 30.56 -5.02 5.01
N SER A 225 30.23 -5.69 6.13
CA SER A 225 31.22 -6.37 6.96
C SER A 225 31.94 -7.48 6.18
N VAL A 226 31.22 -8.22 5.33
CA VAL A 226 31.83 -9.25 4.46
C VAL A 226 32.75 -8.62 3.41
N ALA A 227 32.38 -7.46 2.86
CA ALA A 227 33.19 -6.75 1.85
C ALA A 227 34.49 -6.15 2.42
N GLU A 228 34.45 -5.57 3.63
CA GLU A 228 35.58 -4.85 4.24
C GLU A 228 36.50 -5.74 5.11
N ARG A 229 36.10 -6.97 5.42
CA ARG A 229 36.92 -7.99 6.12
C ARG A 229 38.25 -8.33 5.44
N GLN A 230 38.48 -7.83 4.23
CA GLN A 230 39.72 -8.03 3.45
C GLN A 230 40.86 -7.07 3.81
N THR A 231 40.63 -6.09 4.69
CA THR A 231 41.65 -5.10 5.05
C THR A 231 42.27 -5.42 6.42
N VAL A 232 43.59 -5.22 6.56
CA VAL A 232 44.38 -5.55 7.77
C VAL A 232 43.99 -4.69 8.99
N ASN A 233 43.27 -3.59 8.76
CA ASN A 233 42.81 -2.69 9.81
C ASN A 233 41.46 -3.18 10.36
N ALA A 234 41.32 -3.16 11.68
CA ALA A 234 40.17 -3.69 12.43
C ALA A 234 38.80 -3.02 12.15
N THR A 235 38.68 -2.20 11.11
CA THR A 235 37.46 -1.47 10.70
C THR A 235 36.39 -2.35 10.02
N GLY A 236 36.61 -3.67 9.93
CA GLY A 236 35.74 -4.63 9.24
C GLY A 236 34.75 -5.38 10.15
N HIS A 237 34.67 -5.06 11.43
CA HIS A 237 33.75 -5.72 12.36
C HIS A 237 32.30 -5.27 12.19
N LEU A 238 31.36 -6.12 12.64
CA LEU A 238 29.93 -5.83 12.58
C LEU A 238 29.56 -4.57 13.38
N SER A 239 30.30 -4.25 14.45
CA SER A 239 30.10 -3.03 15.25
C SER A 239 30.21 -1.76 14.42
N ASP A 240 31.24 -1.69 13.58
CA ASP A 240 31.60 -0.47 12.84
C ASP A 240 30.66 -0.29 11.65
N THR A 241 30.30 -1.40 11.00
CA THR A 241 29.34 -1.40 9.90
C THR A 241 27.90 -1.15 10.36
N LEU A 242 27.51 -1.61 11.55
CA LEU A 242 26.23 -1.28 12.17
C LEU A 242 26.11 0.19 12.55
N TRP A 243 27.23 0.87 12.82
CA TRP A 243 27.28 2.33 13.01
C TRP A 243 27.26 3.07 11.66
N LEU A 244 28.10 2.65 10.72
CA LEU A 244 28.28 3.32 9.42
C LEU A 244 27.01 3.29 8.55
N ILE A 245 26.28 2.18 8.51
CA ILE A 245 25.12 2.00 7.63
C ILE A 245 23.97 2.98 7.97
N PRO A 246 23.48 3.09 9.22
CA PRO A 246 22.46 4.08 9.58
C PRO A 246 22.90 5.52 9.30
N ILE A 247 24.15 5.89 9.60
CA ILE A 247 24.71 7.22 9.34
C ILE A 247 24.73 7.54 7.84
N THR A 248 25.08 6.56 7.01
CA THR A 248 25.05 6.67 5.54
C THR A 248 23.61 6.73 5.00
N PHE A 249 22.72 5.88 5.51
CA PHE A 249 21.31 5.81 5.12
C PHE A 249 20.55 7.09 5.46
N LEU A 250 20.88 7.72 6.59
CA LEU A 250 20.32 9.01 7.01
C LEU A 250 21.06 10.21 6.39
N THR A 251 22.02 9.97 5.50
CA THR A 251 22.79 11.02 4.80
C THR A 251 23.51 11.99 5.74
N ILE A 252 23.97 11.50 6.90
CA ILE A 252 24.71 12.30 7.89
C ILE A 252 26.20 12.33 7.52
N GLY A 253 26.82 11.16 7.39
CA GLY A 253 28.20 11.01 6.91
C GLY A 253 29.28 11.69 7.76
N TYR A 254 29.45 11.29 9.03
CA TYR A 254 30.47 11.86 9.92
C TYR A 254 31.92 11.70 9.42
N GLY A 255 32.23 10.59 8.74
CA GLY A 255 33.55 10.33 8.17
C GLY A 255 34.57 9.72 9.15
N ASP A 256 34.12 9.27 10.31
CA ASP A 256 34.89 8.53 11.32
C ASP A 256 35.23 7.10 10.88
N VAL A 257 34.28 6.42 10.22
CA VAL A 257 34.48 5.12 9.58
C VAL A 257 34.11 5.25 8.10
N VAL A 258 34.99 4.79 7.19
CA VAL A 258 34.80 4.92 5.74
C VAL A 258 35.17 3.59 5.06
N PRO A 259 34.39 3.11 4.06
CA PRO A 259 34.73 1.88 3.35
C PRO A 259 36.02 2.05 2.54
N GLY A 260 36.97 1.14 2.73
CA GLY A 260 38.24 1.13 2.00
C GLY A 260 38.12 0.46 0.63
N THR A 261 37.30 -0.59 0.53
CA THR A 261 37.20 -1.41 -0.69
C THR A 261 36.23 -0.84 -1.72
N THR A 262 36.46 -1.15 -3.00
CA THR A 262 35.54 -0.78 -4.09
C THR A 262 34.14 -1.37 -3.87
N TRP A 263 34.06 -2.61 -3.35
CA TRP A 263 32.80 -3.26 -3.04
C TRP A 263 32.06 -2.58 -1.88
N GLY A 264 32.75 -2.19 -0.81
CA GLY A 264 32.14 -1.44 0.28
C GLY A 264 31.63 -0.06 -0.15
N LYS A 265 32.36 0.64 -1.03
CA LYS A 265 31.90 1.90 -1.64
C LYS A 265 30.61 1.74 -2.44
N ILE A 266 30.48 0.66 -3.23
CA ILE A 266 29.23 0.35 -3.96
C ILE A 266 28.08 0.10 -2.99
N VAL A 267 28.31 -0.67 -1.91
CA VAL A 267 27.29 -0.93 -0.89
C VAL A 267 26.84 0.36 -0.21
N CYS A 268 27.77 1.23 0.22
CA CYS A 268 27.46 2.52 0.81
C CYS A 268 26.69 3.45 -0.14
N LEU A 269 27.05 3.48 -1.44
CA LEU A 269 26.32 4.24 -2.45
C LEU A 269 24.86 3.76 -2.58
N CYS A 270 24.66 2.44 -2.71
CA CYS A 270 23.32 1.84 -2.75
C CYS A 270 22.51 2.16 -1.48
N THR A 271 23.13 2.07 -0.30
CA THR A 271 22.50 2.40 0.99
C THR A 271 22.07 3.87 1.04
N GLY A 272 22.89 4.81 0.55
CA GLY A 272 22.54 6.22 0.47
C GLY A 272 21.34 6.49 -0.43
N VAL A 273 21.32 5.90 -1.64
CA VAL A 273 20.17 6.02 -2.58
C VAL A 273 18.90 5.46 -1.95
N MET A 274 18.98 4.28 -1.32
CA MET A 274 17.84 3.66 -0.63
C MET A 274 17.36 4.51 0.55
N GLY A 275 18.26 5.16 1.28
CA GLY A 275 17.95 6.12 2.33
C GLY A 275 17.13 7.31 1.84
N VAL A 276 17.55 7.93 0.73
CA VAL A 276 16.82 9.03 0.08
C VAL A 276 15.42 8.58 -0.39
N CYS A 277 15.31 7.39 -0.99
CA CYS A 277 14.00 6.85 -1.38
C CYS A 277 13.09 6.59 -0.17
N CYS A 278 13.61 6.03 0.92
CA CYS A 278 12.86 5.77 2.15
C CYS A 278 12.43 7.04 2.86
N THR A 279 13.28 8.07 2.91
CA THR A 279 12.92 9.38 3.50
C THR A 279 11.82 10.07 2.69
N ALA A 280 11.88 10.06 1.36
CA ALA A 280 10.82 10.58 0.51
C ALA A 280 9.47 9.87 0.76
N LEU A 281 9.51 8.53 0.90
CA LEU A 281 8.33 7.74 1.23
C LEU A 281 7.79 8.07 2.62
N LEU A 282 8.65 8.24 3.63
CA LEU A 282 8.28 8.63 4.99
C LEU A 282 7.56 9.98 4.99
N VAL A 283 8.08 10.98 4.28
CA VAL A 283 7.45 12.31 4.17
C VAL A 283 6.03 12.19 3.61
N ALA A 284 5.83 11.40 2.55
CA ALA A 284 4.50 11.19 1.97
C ALA A 284 3.54 10.46 2.94
N VAL A 285 4.05 9.54 3.76
CA VAL A 285 3.24 8.86 4.79
C VAL A 285 2.86 9.83 5.92
N VAL A 286 3.82 10.60 6.43
CA VAL A 286 3.60 11.56 7.51
C VAL A 286 2.62 12.64 7.08
N ALA A 287 2.77 13.19 5.88
CA ALA A 287 1.85 14.19 5.33
C ALA A 287 0.39 13.69 5.33
N ARG A 288 0.15 12.48 4.81
CA ARG A 288 -1.20 11.88 4.80
C ARG A 288 -1.78 11.58 6.18
N LYS A 289 -0.93 11.29 7.17
CA LYS A 289 -1.37 11.00 8.55
C LYS A 289 -1.63 12.27 9.37
N LEU A 290 -1.07 13.41 8.97
CA LEU A 290 -1.33 14.71 9.58
C LEU A 290 -2.57 15.41 8.99
N GLU A 291 -3.07 14.93 7.85
CA GLU A 291 -4.32 15.45 7.27
C GLU A 291 -5.53 15.07 8.13
N PHE A 292 -6.33 16.07 8.51
CA PHE A 292 -7.59 15.85 9.21
C PHE A 292 -8.55 14.99 8.37
N ASN A 293 -9.20 14.03 9.03
CA ASN A 293 -10.33 13.33 8.43
C ASN A 293 -11.49 14.31 8.16
N LYS A 294 -12.40 13.99 7.23
CA LYS A 294 -13.59 14.80 6.91
C LYS A 294 -14.42 15.13 8.17
N ALA A 295 -14.59 14.15 9.05
CA ALA A 295 -15.34 14.32 10.31
C ALA A 295 -14.59 15.24 11.30
N GLU A 296 -13.29 15.01 11.52
CA GLU A 296 -12.46 15.85 12.39
C GLU A 296 -12.41 17.30 11.89
N LYS A 297 -12.30 17.48 10.57
CA LYS A 297 -12.31 18.80 9.93
C LYS A 297 -13.65 19.52 10.13
N HIS A 298 -14.76 18.79 10.12
CA HIS A 298 -16.07 19.35 10.43
C HIS A 298 -16.15 19.82 11.89
N VAL A 299 -15.70 18.99 12.84
CA VAL A 299 -15.64 19.34 14.26
C VAL A 299 -14.72 20.55 14.50
N HIS A 300 -13.53 20.56 13.88
CA HIS A 300 -12.59 21.68 13.94
C HIS A 300 -13.22 22.98 13.43
N ASN A 301 -13.88 22.94 12.26
CA ASN A 301 -14.53 24.11 11.70
C ASN A 301 -15.67 24.63 12.60
N PHE A 302 -16.45 23.72 13.19
CA PHE A 302 -17.51 24.09 14.13
C PHE A 302 -16.94 24.76 15.40
N MET A 303 -15.87 24.19 15.97
CA MET A 303 -15.16 24.78 17.11
C MET A 303 -14.65 26.18 16.79
N MET A 304 -14.07 26.39 15.61
CA MET A 304 -13.59 27.69 15.16
C MET A 304 -14.73 28.71 14.95
N ASP A 305 -15.91 28.27 14.49
CA ASP A 305 -17.07 29.15 14.29
C ASP A 305 -17.62 29.67 15.62
N ILE A 306 -17.69 28.81 16.65
CA ILE A 306 -18.05 29.20 18.01
C ILE A 306 -17.03 30.22 18.56
N GLN A 307 -15.74 29.94 18.40
CA GLN A 307 -14.67 30.82 18.90
C GLN A 307 -14.72 32.19 18.24
N TYR A 308 -14.82 32.26 16.90
CA TYR A 308 -14.90 33.54 16.21
C TYR A 308 -16.20 34.30 16.51
N THR A 309 -17.32 33.61 16.73
CA THR A 309 -18.56 34.25 17.16
C THR A 309 -18.39 34.92 18.53
N LYS A 310 -17.67 34.27 19.47
CA LYS A 310 -17.34 34.86 20.78
C LYS A 310 -16.43 36.08 20.63
N GLU A 311 -15.33 35.96 19.87
CA GLU A 311 -14.41 37.06 19.62
C GLU A 311 -15.07 38.25 18.91
N MET A 312 -16.03 37.97 18.02
CA MET A 312 -16.82 38.99 17.34
C MET A 312 -17.66 39.79 18.32
N LYS A 313 -18.39 39.10 19.22
CA LYS A 313 -19.22 39.74 20.26
C LYS A 313 -18.36 40.58 21.20
N GLU A 314 -17.21 40.05 21.63
CA GLU A 314 -16.29 40.77 22.52
C GLU A 314 -15.68 42.00 21.84
N SER A 315 -15.24 41.86 20.58
CA SER A 315 -14.67 42.98 19.82
C SER A 315 -15.72 44.05 19.54
N ALA A 316 -16.96 43.65 19.24
CA ALA A 316 -18.09 44.58 19.07
C ALA A 316 -18.37 45.34 20.37
N ALA A 317 -18.39 44.66 21.52
CA ALA A 317 -18.56 45.30 22.83
C ALA A 317 -17.46 46.33 23.12
N ARG A 318 -16.19 46.02 22.81
CA ARG A 318 -15.08 46.99 22.96
C ARG A 318 -15.25 48.21 22.08
N VAL A 319 -15.69 48.03 20.83
CA VAL A 319 -15.98 49.17 19.92
C VAL A 319 -17.05 50.08 20.52
N LEU A 320 -18.14 49.51 21.04
CA LEU A 320 -19.21 50.28 21.68
C LEU A 320 -18.72 51.00 22.95
N GLN A 321 -17.96 50.31 23.81
CA GLN A 321 -17.39 50.88 25.04
C GLN A 321 -16.48 52.09 24.74
N GLU A 322 -15.52 51.93 23.82
CA GLU A 322 -14.60 53.01 23.46
C GLU A 322 -15.31 54.15 22.71
N SER A 323 -16.34 53.85 21.90
CA SER A 323 -17.18 54.87 21.25
C SER A 323 -17.92 55.74 22.27
N TRP A 324 -18.54 55.11 23.28
CA TRP A 324 -19.22 55.82 24.35
C TRP A 324 -18.26 56.64 25.21
N MET A 325 -17.13 56.05 25.60
CA MET A 325 -16.12 56.74 26.42
C MET A 325 -15.51 57.92 25.67
N PHE A 326 -15.27 57.80 24.37
CA PHE A 326 -14.85 58.91 23.51
C PHE A 326 -15.90 60.04 23.50
N TYR A 327 -17.18 59.73 23.27
CA TYR A 327 -18.26 60.72 23.30
C TYR A 327 -18.37 61.43 24.66
N LYS A 328 -18.35 60.66 25.76
CA LYS A 328 -18.43 61.18 27.13
C LYS A 328 -17.30 62.17 27.46
N HIS A 329 -16.04 61.85 27.13
CA HIS A 329 -14.89 62.72 27.45
C HIS A 329 -14.82 63.93 26.52
N THR A 330 -15.28 63.78 25.26
CA THR A 330 -15.45 64.90 24.34
C THR A 330 -16.47 65.91 24.89
N ARG A 331 -17.62 65.43 25.40
CA ARG A 331 -18.64 66.29 26.03
C ARG A 331 -18.15 66.96 27.32
N ARG A 332 -17.26 66.31 28.07
CA ARG A 332 -16.61 66.86 29.28
C ARG A 332 -15.43 67.82 28.97
N LYS A 333 -15.10 68.05 27.69
CA LYS A 333 -13.96 68.88 27.24
C LYS A 333 -12.57 68.41 27.74
N ASP A 334 -12.41 67.13 28.11
CA ASP A 334 -11.10 66.57 28.47
C ASP A 334 -10.37 66.06 27.21
N SER A 335 -9.55 66.96 26.65
CA SER A 335 -8.81 66.73 25.40
C SER A 335 -7.74 65.64 25.49
N GLY A 336 -7.21 65.34 26.69
CA GLY A 336 -6.21 64.30 26.91
C GLY A 336 -6.83 62.90 26.92
N ALA A 337 -7.93 62.74 27.67
CA ALA A 337 -8.68 61.48 27.71
C ALA A 337 -9.38 61.17 26.38
N ALA A 338 -9.95 62.17 25.71
CA ALA A 338 -10.60 61.99 24.40
C ALA A 338 -9.63 61.42 23.34
N ARG A 339 -8.40 61.96 23.23
CA ARG A 339 -7.37 61.44 22.30
C ARG A 339 -6.92 60.02 22.63
N ARG A 340 -6.93 59.61 23.90
CA ARG A 340 -6.63 58.23 24.31
C ARG A 340 -7.74 57.27 23.87
N HIS A 341 -9.00 57.60 24.15
CA HIS A 341 -10.15 56.79 23.75
C HIS A 341 -10.34 56.74 22.24
N GLN A 342 -10.05 57.81 21.50
CA GLN A 342 -10.06 57.80 20.03
C GLN A 342 -9.05 56.82 19.43
N ARG A 343 -7.81 56.77 19.96
CA ARG A 343 -6.81 55.79 19.52
C ARG A 343 -7.24 54.36 19.82
N ARG A 344 -7.81 54.11 21.00
CA ARG A 344 -8.34 52.79 21.38
C ARG A 344 -9.55 52.39 20.54
N LEU A 345 -10.43 53.33 20.20
CA LEU A 345 -11.56 53.10 19.32
C LEU A 345 -11.10 52.68 17.90
N LEU A 346 -10.15 53.41 17.32
CA LEU A 346 -9.60 53.04 16.01
C LEU A 346 -8.95 51.65 16.04
N ALA A 347 -8.21 51.33 17.10
CA ALA A 347 -7.64 50.00 17.30
C ALA A 347 -8.73 48.92 17.44
N ALA A 348 -9.82 49.20 18.18
CA ALA A 348 -10.94 48.29 18.35
C ALA A 348 -11.69 48.05 17.03
N ILE A 349 -11.93 49.09 16.22
CA ILE A 349 -12.54 48.99 14.89
C ILE A 349 -11.68 48.14 13.96
N ASN A 350 -10.37 48.37 13.94
CA ASN A 350 -9.44 47.58 13.14
C ASN A 350 -9.45 46.10 13.57
N ARG A 351 -9.43 45.83 14.88
CA ARG A 351 -9.53 44.47 15.42
C ARG A 351 -10.85 43.80 15.04
N PHE A 352 -11.98 44.49 15.18
CA PHE A 352 -13.30 43.99 14.79
C PHE A 352 -13.36 43.65 13.29
N ARG A 353 -12.82 44.52 12.42
CA ARG A 353 -12.73 44.25 10.98
C ARG A 353 -11.92 42.99 10.68
N GLN A 354 -10.77 42.78 11.35
CA GLN A 354 -9.95 41.58 11.17
C GLN A 354 -10.68 40.31 11.62
N VAL A 355 -11.33 40.32 12.80
CA VAL A 355 -12.11 39.17 13.29
C VAL A 355 -13.27 38.86 12.33
N ARG A 356 -13.97 39.89 11.84
CA ARG A 356 -15.06 39.73 10.85
C ARG A 356 -14.59 39.09 9.55
N LEU A 357 -13.43 39.49 9.04
CA LEU A 357 -12.86 38.89 7.83
C LEU A 357 -12.46 37.42 8.06
N LYS A 358 -11.87 37.09 9.21
CA LYS A 358 -11.53 35.69 9.57
C LYS A 358 -12.78 34.81 9.67
N HIS A 359 -13.82 35.31 10.35
CA HIS A 359 -15.12 34.62 10.46
C HIS A 359 -15.76 34.36 9.09
N ARG A 360 -15.75 35.36 8.20
CA ARG A 360 -16.28 35.21 6.84
C ARG A 360 -15.52 34.14 6.04
N LYS A 361 -14.18 34.16 6.07
CA LYS A 361 -13.34 33.15 5.39
C LYS A 361 -13.60 31.74 5.90
N LEU A 362 -13.82 31.57 7.21
CA LEU A 362 -14.17 30.26 7.77
C LEU A 362 -15.53 29.78 7.23
N ARG A 363 -16.54 30.66 7.24
CA ARG A 363 -17.87 30.35 6.73
C ARG A 363 -17.86 29.99 5.25
N GLU A 364 -17.09 30.71 4.43
CA GLU A 364 -16.86 30.39 3.01
C GLU A 364 -16.27 28.97 2.84
N LYS A 365 -15.27 28.60 3.64
CA LYS A 365 -14.69 27.24 3.63
C LYS A 365 -15.72 26.18 4.05
N VAL A 366 -16.53 26.44 5.07
CA VAL A 366 -17.58 25.51 5.52
C VAL A 366 -18.63 25.32 4.42
N ASN A 367 -19.10 26.39 3.80
CA ASN A 367 -20.04 26.30 2.69
C ASN A 367 -19.48 25.43 1.55
N SER A 368 -18.24 25.70 1.11
CA SER A 368 -17.58 24.90 0.05
C SER A 368 -17.48 23.40 0.35
N MET A 369 -17.40 23.01 1.63
CA MET A 369 -17.30 21.61 2.04
C MET A 369 -18.65 20.89 2.02
N VAL A 370 -19.73 21.63 2.24
CA VAL A 370 -21.10 21.09 2.36
C VAL A 370 -21.85 21.16 1.02
N ASP A 371 -21.30 21.85 0.02
CA ASP A 371 -21.94 22.04 -1.29
C ASP A 371 -22.31 20.73 -1.99
N ILE A 372 -21.49 19.68 -1.93
CA ILE A 372 -21.82 18.37 -2.54
C ILE A 372 -23.04 17.73 -1.86
N SER A 373 -23.13 17.82 -0.54
CA SER A 373 -24.25 17.27 0.23
C SER A 373 -25.52 18.10 0.03
N LYS A 374 -25.42 19.43 -0.03
CA LYS A 374 -26.54 20.31 -0.39
C LYS A 374 -27.03 20.06 -1.81
N MET A 375 -26.13 19.85 -2.76
CA MET A 375 -26.50 19.54 -4.15
C MET A 375 -27.29 18.24 -4.24
N HIS A 376 -26.90 17.19 -3.51
CA HIS A 376 -27.69 15.95 -3.44
C HIS A 376 -29.06 16.18 -2.81
N MET A 377 -29.15 16.97 -1.73
CA MET A 377 -30.42 17.30 -1.09
C MET A 377 -31.35 18.06 -2.05
N ILE A 378 -30.83 19.09 -2.72
CA ILE A 378 -31.57 19.85 -3.75
C ILE A 378 -32.01 18.94 -4.90
N LEU A 379 -31.15 18.02 -5.35
CA LEU A 379 -31.50 17.07 -6.40
C LEU A 379 -32.63 16.13 -5.97
N CYS A 380 -32.59 15.60 -4.74
CA CYS A 380 -33.67 14.78 -4.20
C CYS A 380 -34.99 15.57 -4.10
N ASP A 381 -34.94 16.81 -3.63
CA ASP A 381 -36.12 17.69 -3.54
C ASP A 381 -36.69 18.01 -4.93
N LEU A 382 -35.83 18.26 -5.91
CA LEU A 382 -36.23 18.47 -7.32
C LEU A 382 -36.85 17.20 -7.91
N GLN A 383 -36.28 16.03 -7.65
CA GLN A 383 -36.81 14.76 -8.14
C GLN A 383 -38.18 14.44 -7.52
N LEU A 384 -38.35 14.73 -6.22
CA LEU A 384 -39.64 14.64 -5.54
C LEU A 384 -40.66 15.61 -6.17
N GLY A 385 -40.26 16.87 -6.39
CA GLY A 385 -41.11 17.88 -7.04
C GLY A 385 -41.50 17.53 -8.48
N LEU A 386 -40.59 16.95 -9.25
CA LEU A 386 -40.86 16.48 -10.61
C LEU A 386 -41.85 15.31 -10.59
N SER A 387 -41.68 14.36 -9.67
CA SER A 387 -42.59 13.23 -9.51
C SER A 387 -44.00 13.67 -9.14
N THR A 388 -44.13 14.60 -8.18
CA THR A 388 -45.46 15.14 -7.80
C THR A 388 -46.10 15.92 -8.93
N SER A 389 -45.33 16.71 -9.69
CA SER A 389 -45.83 17.41 -10.87
C SER A 389 -46.26 16.43 -11.96
N HIS A 390 -45.51 15.35 -12.19
CA HIS A 390 -45.88 14.31 -13.16
C HIS A 390 -47.21 13.66 -12.78
N GLN A 391 -47.38 13.28 -11.51
CA GLN A 391 -48.65 12.70 -11.03
C GLN A 391 -49.83 13.67 -11.14
N ALA A 392 -49.61 14.96 -10.91
CA ALA A 392 -50.65 15.97 -11.10
C ALA A 392 -51.05 16.09 -12.59
N LEU A 393 -50.06 16.01 -13.49
CA LEU A 393 -50.25 16.11 -14.93
C LEU A 393 -50.96 14.85 -15.49
N GLU A 394 -50.61 13.66 -15.00
CA GLU A 394 -51.35 12.41 -15.30
C GLU A 394 -52.82 12.53 -14.89
N LYS A 395 -53.11 12.99 -13.66
CA LYS A 395 -54.50 13.18 -13.21
C LYS A 395 -55.28 14.18 -14.09
N GLN A 396 -54.61 15.22 -14.59
CA GLN A 396 -55.24 16.17 -15.51
C GLN A 396 -55.52 15.54 -16.88
N ILE A 397 -54.59 14.73 -17.40
CA ILE A 397 -54.78 13.98 -18.64
C ILE A 397 -55.92 12.98 -18.49
N ASP A 398 -55.99 12.23 -17.40
CA ASP A 398 -57.08 11.27 -17.14
C ASP A 398 -58.43 11.98 -17.05
N ALA A 399 -58.48 13.13 -16.39
CA ALA A 399 -59.70 13.94 -16.32
C ALA A 399 -60.13 14.48 -17.70
N LEU A 400 -59.17 14.85 -18.56
CA LEU A 400 -59.44 15.28 -19.93
C LEU A 400 -59.88 14.12 -20.82
N ALA A 401 -59.23 12.96 -20.71
CA ALA A 401 -59.61 11.73 -21.40
C ALA A 401 -61.04 11.33 -21.05
N GLY A 402 -61.39 11.30 -19.76
CA GLY A 402 -62.76 11.03 -19.32
C GLY A 402 -63.78 12.04 -19.86
N ARG A 403 -63.44 13.33 -19.94
CA ARG A 403 -64.33 14.33 -20.57
C ARG A 403 -64.48 14.08 -22.08
N LEU A 404 -63.42 13.69 -22.78
CA LEU A 404 -63.49 13.34 -24.20
C LEU A 404 -64.35 12.10 -24.43
N ASP A 405 -64.24 11.08 -23.58
CA ASP A 405 -65.07 9.88 -23.65
C ASP A 405 -66.55 10.24 -23.46
N THR A 406 -66.88 11.07 -22.46
CA THR A 406 -68.26 11.56 -22.27
C THR A 406 -68.79 12.37 -23.46
N LEU A 407 -67.94 13.19 -24.10
CA LEU A 407 -68.34 13.94 -25.30
C LEU A 407 -68.58 12.99 -26.49
N THR A 408 -67.77 11.94 -26.60
CA THR A 408 -67.90 10.92 -27.64
C THR A 408 -69.18 10.10 -27.45
N GLU A 409 -69.53 9.76 -26.20
CA GLU A 409 -70.82 9.12 -25.87
C GLU A 409 -72.02 10.04 -26.15
N LEU A 410 -71.94 11.33 -25.80
CA LEU A 410 -73.02 12.27 -26.08
C LEU A 410 -73.21 12.51 -27.59
N LEU A 411 -72.11 12.59 -28.35
CA LEU A 411 -72.15 12.68 -29.81
C LEU A 411 -72.74 11.43 -30.44
N SER A 412 -72.34 10.23 -29.99
CA SER A 412 -72.90 8.98 -30.51
C SER A 412 -74.37 8.81 -30.16
N ALA A 413 -74.81 9.27 -28.98
CA ALA A 413 -76.23 9.33 -28.60
C ALA A 413 -77.01 10.35 -29.46
N ALA A 414 -76.43 11.52 -29.77
CA ALA A 414 -77.05 12.53 -30.63
C ALA A 414 -77.08 12.14 -32.12
N LEU A 415 -76.12 11.32 -32.58
CA LEU A 415 -76.04 10.76 -33.93
C LEU A 415 -76.68 9.37 -34.06
N GLY A 416 -77.36 8.87 -33.02
CA GLY A 416 -78.12 7.61 -33.05
C GLY A 416 -79.26 7.64 -34.09
N PRO A 417 -79.62 6.49 -34.68
CA PRO A 417 -80.25 6.41 -36.00
C PRO A 417 -81.64 7.07 -36.03
N ARG A 418 -81.80 8.03 -36.95
CA ARG A 418 -83.07 8.61 -37.34
C ARG A 418 -83.94 7.49 -37.94
N GLN A 419 -84.99 7.08 -37.21
CA GLN A 419 -86.00 6.14 -37.68
C GLN A 419 -86.54 6.59 -39.05
N LEU A 420 -86.47 5.69 -40.03
CA LEU A 420 -87.09 5.82 -41.35
C LEU A 420 -88.58 5.44 -41.20
N PRO A 421 -89.56 6.28 -41.60
CA PRO A 421 -90.96 5.91 -41.54
C PRO A 421 -91.29 4.90 -42.66
N GLU A 422 -91.95 3.79 -42.31
CA GLU A 422 -92.53 2.88 -43.31
C GLU A 422 -93.67 3.57 -44.09
N PRO A 423 -93.75 3.41 -45.42
CA PRO A 423 -94.86 3.90 -46.22
C PRO A 423 -96.03 2.90 -46.21
N SER A 424 -97.21 3.48 -46.08
CA SER A 424 -98.54 2.92 -46.36
C SER A 424 -98.60 2.07 -47.64
N GLN A 425 -99.21 0.88 -47.56
CA GLN A 425 -99.81 0.18 -48.71
C GLN A 425 -101.31 -0.03 -48.46
N GLU A 426 -102.13 0.70 -49.22
CA GLU A 426 -103.53 0.40 -49.52
C GLU A 426 -103.63 -0.50 -50.77
N ALA A 427 -104.61 -1.40 -50.74
CA ALA A 427 -105.40 -1.94 -51.85
C ALA A 427 -104.71 -2.53 -53.10
N THR A 428 -104.69 -3.86 -53.22
CA THR A 428 -105.65 -4.66 -54.02
C THR A 428 -105.44 -6.15 -53.81
#